data_AF-A0A4R2B4R7-F1
#
_entry.id   AF-A0A4R2B4R7-F1
#
_cell.length_a   1.000
_cell.length_b   1.000
_cell.length_c   1.000
_cell.angle_alpha   90.00
_cell.angle_beta   90.00
_cell.angle_gamma   90.00
#
_symmetry.space_group_name_H-M   'P 1'
#
loop_
_entity.id
_entity.type
_entity.pdbx_description
1 polymer ?
#
loop_
_entity_poly.entity_id
_entity_poly.type
_entity_poly.pdbx_seq_one_letter_code
_entity_poly.pdbx_strand_id
1 'polypeptide(L)' 'MLRFMKNLTQKEVADALNMKVATISRIENNIGDHRMTTIKKLVDFYGVTLEELIKS' A
#
# COMPACT_ATOMS: atom_id res chain seq x y z
N MET A 1 -6.78 -6.25 0.90
CA MET A 1 -6.58 -4.79 1.13
C MET A 1 -6.32 -4.48 2.61
N LEU A 2 -5.04 -4.55 3.01
CA LEU A 2 -4.56 -4.41 4.41
C LEU A 2 -5.01 -3.15 5.15
N ARG A 3 -5.23 -2.03 4.46
CA ARG A 3 -5.62 -0.76 5.11
C ARG A 3 -6.97 -0.86 5.84
N PHE A 4 -7.90 -1.66 5.34
CA PHE A 4 -9.21 -1.84 5.99
C PHE A 4 -9.10 -2.55 7.33
N MET A 5 -8.18 -3.52 7.44
CA MET A 5 -7.91 -4.21 8.71
C MET A 5 -7.30 -3.29 9.76
N LYS A 6 -6.64 -2.21 9.31
CA LYS A 6 -6.07 -1.17 10.17
C LYS A 6 -6.99 0.05 10.34
N ASN A 7 -8.20 0.00 9.77
CA ASN A 7 -9.18 1.09 9.73
C ASN A 7 -8.61 2.40 9.14
N LEU A 8 -7.79 2.29 8.09
CA LEU A 8 -7.14 3.41 7.42
C LEU A 8 -7.78 3.72 6.05
N THR A 9 -7.87 5.00 5.75
CA THR A 9 -8.18 5.54 4.43
C THR A 9 -6.95 5.54 3.51
N GLN A 10 -7.17 5.60 2.20
CA GLN A 10 -6.05 5.74 1.24
C GLN A 10 -5.24 7.01 1.47
N LYS A 11 -5.89 8.09 1.97
CA LYS A 11 -5.23 9.36 2.28
C LYS A 11 -4.26 9.21 3.45
N GLU A 12 -4.68 8.56 4.54
CA GLU A 12 -3.82 8.35 5.71
C GLU A 12 -2.59 7.51 5.37
N VAL A 13 -2.75 6.46 4.56
CA VAL A 13 -1.63 5.64 4.08
C VAL A 13 -0.69 6.46 3.19
N ALA A 14 -1.25 7.27 2.29
CA ALA A 14 -0.48 8.12 1.40
C ALA A 14 0.32 9.19 2.17
N ASP A 15 -0.31 9.85 3.13
CA ASP A 15 0.31 10.86 3.99
C ASP A 15 1.44 10.23 4.83
N ALA A 16 1.21 9.05 5.42
CA ALA A 16 2.23 8.35 6.21
C ALA A 16 3.45 7.91 5.39
N LEU A 17 3.27 7.58 4.11
CA LEU A 17 4.33 7.14 3.22
C LEU A 17 4.95 8.25 2.37
N ASN A 18 4.47 9.49 2.55
CA ASN A 18 4.79 10.64 1.69
C ASN A 18 4.61 10.31 0.19
N MET A 19 3.42 9.79 -0.13
CA MET A 19 3.02 9.34 -1.45
C MET A 19 1.74 10.06 -1.89
N LYS A 20 1.45 10.03 -3.19
CA LYS A 20 0.16 10.51 -3.70
C LYS A 20 -0.92 9.48 -3.40
N VAL A 21 -2.12 9.93 -3.02
CA VAL A 21 -3.31 9.05 -2.85
C VAL A 21 -3.57 8.23 -4.12
N ALA A 22 -3.37 8.84 -5.29
CA ALA A 22 -3.48 8.14 -6.58
C ALA A 22 -2.52 6.95 -6.70
N THR A 23 -1.33 7.01 -6.09
CA THR A 23 -0.40 5.88 -6.07
C THR A 23 -0.94 4.73 -5.24
N ILE A 24 -1.50 5.00 -4.05
CA ILE A 24 -2.15 3.98 -3.21
C ILE A 24 -3.34 3.35 -3.95
N SER A 25 -4.20 4.18 -4.55
CA SER A 25 -5.34 3.70 -5.34
C SER A 25 -4.92 2.80 -6.51
N ARG A 26 -3.86 3.16 -7.25
CA ARG A 26 -3.36 2.32 -8.35
C ARG A 26 -2.79 0.99 -7.87
N ILE A 27 -2.11 0.96 -6.72
CA ILE A 27 -1.59 -0.28 -6.13
C ILE A 27 -2.75 -1.19 -5.75
N GLU A 28 -3.75 -0.64 -5.07
CA GLU A 28 -4.94 -1.37 -4.63
C GLU A 28 -5.79 -1.94 -5.78
N ASN A 29 -5.76 -1.27 -6.94
CA ASN A 29 -6.46 -1.73 -8.14
C ASN A 29 -5.56 -2.53 -9.10
N ASN A 30 -4.31 -2.85 -8.70
CA ASN A 30 -3.31 -3.54 -9.52
C ASN A 30 -3.04 -2.85 -10.88
N ILE A 31 -3.07 -1.50 -10.91
CA ILE A 31 -2.93 -0.70 -12.13
C ILE A 31 -1.49 -0.21 -12.31
N GLY A 32 -0.80 -0.80 -13.28
CA GLY A 32 0.54 -0.42 -13.74
C GLY A 32 1.67 -1.17 -13.05
N ASP A 33 2.90 -0.98 -13.54
CA ASP A 33 4.10 -1.61 -12.98
C ASP A 33 4.58 -0.82 -11.76
N HIS A 34 4.24 -1.32 -10.56
CA HIS A 34 4.64 -0.68 -9.31
C HIS A 34 6.06 -1.08 -8.99
N ARG A 35 6.94 -0.08 -8.89
CA ARG A 35 8.33 -0.31 -8.49
C ARG A 35 8.37 -1.07 -7.17
N MET A 36 9.25 -2.07 -7.09
CA MET A 36 9.49 -2.87 -5.87
C MET A 36 9.79 -1.99 -4.64
N THR A 37 10.38 -0.82 -4.83
CA THR A 37 10.62 0.16 -3.76
C THR A 37 9.33 0.69 -3.12
N THR A 38 8.27 0.87 -3.90
CA THR A 38 6.96 1.30 -3.40
C THR A 38 6.26 0.18 -2.64
N ILE A 39 6.36 -1.04 -3.15
CA ILE A 39 5.82 -2.23 -2.50
C ILE A 39 6.50 -2.44 -1.14
N LYS A 40 7.83 -2.33 -1.06
CA LYS A 40 8.58 -2.42 0.20
C LYS A 40 8.08 -1.43 1.25
N LYS A 41 7.84 -0.17 0.87
CA LYS A 41 7.28 0.84 1.80
C LYS A 41 5.95 0.40 2.42
N LEU A 42 5.08 -0.25 1.65
CA LEU A 42 3.79 -0.73 2.15
C LEU A 42 3.97 -1.95 3.07
N VAL A 43 4.84 -2.89 2.69
CA VAL A 43 5.21 -4.05 3.50
C VAL A 43 5.74 -3.59 4.87
N ASP A 44 6.68 -2.65 4.86
CA ASP A 44 7.27 -2.07 6.08
C ASP A 44 6.23 -1.31 6.91
N PHE A 45 5.36 -0.51 6.26
CA PHE A 45 4.32 0.27 6.94
C PHE A 45 3.27 -0.61 7.62
N TYR A 46 2.84 -1.69 6.97
CA TYR A 46 1.85 -2.59 7.54
C TYR A 46 2.45 -3.64 8.49
N GLY A 47 3.77 -3.80 8.50
CA GLY A 47 4.48 -4.80 9.30
C GLY A 47 4.15 -6.23 8.86
N VAL A 48 3.97 -6.43 7.55
CA VAL A 48 3.63 -7.73 6.95
C VAL A 48 4.75 -8.16 6.01
N THR A 49 4.64 -9.35 5.43
CA THR A 49 5.47 -9.81 4.32
C THR A 49 4.89 -9.39 2.96
N LEU A 50 5.72 -9.44 1.92
CA LEU A 50 5.27 -9.22 0.54
C LEU A 50 4.15 -10.19 0.14
N GLU A 51 4.25 -11.44 0.58
CA GLU A 51 3.27 -12.48 0.27
C GLU A 51 1.90 -12.18 0.90
N GLU A 52 1.89 -11.72 2.17
CA GLU A 52 0.68 -11.28 2.86
C GLU A 52 0.06 -10.04 2.20
N LEU A 53 0.89 -9.11 1.70
CA LEU A 53 0.41 -7.94 0.95
C LEU A 53 -0.30 -8.36 -0.35
N ILE A 54 0.24 -9.33 -1.08
CA ILE A 54 -0.31 -9.80 -2.37
C ILE A 54 -1.57 -10.66 -2.16
N LYS A 55 -1.63 -11.45 -1.09
CA LYS A 55 -2.78 -12.32 -0.78
C LYS A 55 -3.99 -11.59 -0.16
N SER A 56 -3.83 -10.31 0.22
CA SER A 56 -4.84 -9.55 0.97
C SER A 56 -5.99 -8.98 0.16
#